data_AF-D6R8Z4-F1
#
_entry.id   AF-D6R8Z4-F1
#
_cell.length_a   1.000
_cell.length_b   1.000
_cell.length_c   1.000
_cell.angle_alpha   90.00
_cell.angle_beta   90.00
_cell.angle_gamma   90.00
#
_symmetry.space_group_name_H-M   'P 1'
#
loop_
_entity.id
_entity.type
_entity.pdbx_description
1 polymer ?
#
loop_
_entity_poly.entity_id
_entity_poly.type
_entity_poly.pdbx_seq_one_letter_code
_entity_poly.pdbx_strand_id
1 'polypeptide(L)'
;MVSKSDQLLIVVSILEGRHFPKRPKHMLVVEAKFDGEQLATDPVDHTDQPEFATELAWEIDRKALHQHRLQRTPIKLQCFALDPVTSAKETIGYIVLDLRTAQETKQAPKWYQLLSNKYTKFKSEIQISIALETDTKPPVDSFKAKGAPPRDGKEISSNRCHVLPIASYQAQQDVPSSSCAYSVSALDSAISLRSPASFR
;
A
#
# COMPACT_ATOMS: atom_id res chain seq x y z
N MET A 1 24.64 26.31 -0.10
CA MET A 1 24.65 24.90 -0.55
C MET A 1 23.91 24.11 0.51
N VAL A 2 22.75 23.55 0.20
CA VAL A 2 22.07 22.59 1.08
C VAL A 2 22.75 21.24 0.83
N SER A 3 23.33 20.66 1.88
CA SER A 3 23.87 19.30 1.84
C SER A 3 22.72 18.31 1.70
N LYS A 4 22.83 17.31 0.81
CA LYS A 4 21.79 16.25 0.65
C LYS A 4 21.45 15.53 1.96
N SER A 5 22.35 15.53 2.94
CA SER A 5 22.11 14.96 4.28
C SER A 5 21.12 15.75 5.14
N ASP A 6 20.70 16.95 4.72
CA ASP A 6 19.77 17.81 5.46
C ASP A 6 18.33 17.74 4.94
N GLN A 7 18.08 16.95 3.89
CA GLN A 7 16.77 16.77 3.28
C GLN A 7 16.02 15.62 3.95
N LEU A 8 14.76 15.88 4.31
CA LEU A 8 13.86 14.95 4.96
C LEU A 8 12.56 14.85 4.15
N LEU A 9 11.84 13.76 4.36
CA LEU A 9 10.51 13.53 3.83
C LEU A 9 9.51 13.47 4.98
N ILE A 10 8.48 14.31 4.93
CA ILE A 10 7.29 14.13 5.76
C ILE A 10 6.40 13.13 5.04
N VAL A 11 6.25 11.93 5.60
CA VAL A 11 5.42 10.87 5.03
C VAL A 11 4.13 10.75 5.82
N VAL A 12 2.99 10.90 5.15
CA VAL A 12 1.66 10.68 5.69
C VAL A 12 1.05 9.46 5.00
N SER A 13 0.99 8.34 5.70
CA SER A 13 0.38 7.10 5.20
C SER A 13 -1.10 7.08 5.56
N ILE A 14 -1.95 7.11 4.55
CA ILE A 14 -3.41 7.03 4.65
C ILE A 14 -3.80 5.58 4.35
N LEU A 15 -4.22 4.85 5.38
CA LEU A 15 -4.40 3.40 5.29
C LEU A 15 -5.84 3.05 4.91
N GLU A 16 -6.74 3.09 5.88
CA GLU A 16 -8.13 2.66 5.72
C GLU A 16 -9.09 3.61 6.44
N GLY A 17 -10.33 3.67 5.97
CA GLY A 17 -11.43 4.32 6.64
C GLY A 17 -12.33 3.32 7.36
N ARG A 18 -13.17 3.82 8.28
CA ARG A 18 -14.26 3.06 8.88
C ARG A 18 -15.46 3.95 9.18
N HIS A 19 -16.62 3.32 9.36
CA HIS A 19 -17.89 4.00 9.63
C HIS A 19 -18.28 5.02 8.54
N PHE A 20 -18.00 4.71 7.26
CA PHE A 20 -18.51 5.50 6.14
C PHE A 20 -19.90 4.99 5.70
N PRO A 21 -20.78 5.86 5.17
CA PRO A 21 -22.00 5.41 4.51
C PRO A 21 -21.67 4.83 3.13
N LYS A 22 -22.22 3.65 2.79
CA LYS A 22 -22.02 3.06 1.46
C LYS A 22 -22.66 3.92 0.37
N ARG A 23 -21.86 4.44 -0.57
CA ARG A 23 -22.33 5.21 -1.73
C ARG A 23 -21.74 4.61 -3.02
N PRO A 24 -22.34 3.55 -3.59
CA PRO A 24 -21.75 2.83 -4.74
C PRO A 24 -21.63 3.66 -6.02
N LYS A 25 -22.26 4.84 -6.09
CA LYS A 25 -22.14 5.77 -7.22
C LYS A 25 -21.03 6.82 -7.04
N HIS A 26 -20.32 6.80 -5.93
CA HIS A 26 -19.29 7.79 -5.59
C HIS A 26 -17.99 7.06 -5.24
N MET A 27 -16.90 7.79 -5.39
CA MET A 27 -15.57 7.39 -4.95
C MET A 27 -15.09 8.35 -3.86
N LEU A 28 -14.12 7.94 -3.06
CA LEU A 28 -13.48 8.77 -2.04
C LEU A 28 -12.10 9.19 -2.53
N VAL A 29 -11.78 10.46 -2.30
CA VAL A 29 -10.45 11.02 -2.55
C VAL A 29 -10.05 11.80 -1.31
N VAL A 30 -8.81 11.61 -0.85
CA VAL A 30 -8.24 12.41 0.24
C VAL A 30 -7.16 13.31 -0.35
N GLU A 31 -7.33 14.61 -0.19
CA GLU A 31 -6.33 15.60 -0.57
C GLU A 31 -5.67 16.13 0.70
N ALA A 32 -4.34 16.15 0.73
CA ALA A 32 -3.56 16.68 1.82
C ALA A 32 -2.82 17.93 1.36
N LYS A 33 -2.89 18.98 2.17
CA LYS A 33 -2.21 20.25 1.91
C LYS A 33 -1.23 20.58 3.03
N PHE A 34 0.01 20.84 2.65
CA PHE A 34 1.09 21.26 3.54
C PHE A 34 1.93 22.34 2.85
N ASP A 35 2.20 23.44 3.56
CA ASP A 35 3.01 24.59 3.08
C ASP A 35 2.65 25.14 1.68
N GLY A 36 1.37 25.05 1.30
CA GLY A 36 0.88 25.49 -0.01
C GLY A 36 0.93 24.42 -1.10
N GLU A 37 1.67 23.34 -0.90
CA GLU A 37 1.68 22.16 -1.77
C GLU A 37 0.54 21.22 -1.44
N GLN A 38 -0.10 20.67 -2.47
CA GLN A 38 -1.25 19.78 -2.34
C GLN A 38 -0.98 18.47 -3.06
N LEU A 39 -1.13 17.36 -2.33
CA LEU A 39 -1.07 16.00 -2.84
C LEU A 39 -2.45 15.34 -2.67
N ALA A 40 -2.75 14.33 -3.48
CA ALA A 40 -4.03 13.64 -3.44
C ALA A 40 -3.82 12.13 -3.57
N THR A 41 -4.71 11.36 -2.95
CA THR A 41 -4.81 9.93 -3.18
C THR A 41 -5.52 9.63 -4.51
N ASP A 42 -5.36 8.41 -5.00
CA ASP A 42 -6.22 7.90 -6.07
C ASP A 42 -7.68 7.77 -5.58
N PRO A 43 -8.67 7.83 -6.49
CA PRO A 43 -10.06 7.59 -6.14
C PRO A 43 -10.28 6.13 -5.75
N VAL A 44 -10.91 5.91 -4.58
CA VAL A 44 -11.23 4.57 -4.06
C VAL A 44 -12.73 4.40 -3.88
N ASP A 45 -13.23 3.16 -3.88
CA ASP A 45 -14.67 2.92 -3.75
C ASP A 45 -15.24 3.43 -2.43
N HIS A 46 -16.42 4.06 -2.49
CA HIS A 46 -17.09 4.60 -1.31
C HIS A 46 -17.88 3.51 -0.58
N THR A 47 -17.15 2.66 0.14
CA THR A 47 -17.66 1.57 1.00
C THR A 47 -17.76 2.02 2.46
N ASP A 48 -18.15 1.11 3.37
CA ASP A 48 -18.15 1.40 4.82
C ASP A 48 -16.74 1.45 5.42
N GLN A 49 -15.79 0.77 4.76
CA GLN A 49 -14.38 0.66 5.10
C GLN A 49 -13.54 0.87 3.83
N PRO A 50 -13.36 2.13 3.39
CA PRO A 50 -12.59 2.42 2.18
C PRO A 50 -11.10 2.18 2.43
N GLU A 51 -10.44 1.46 1.53
CA GLU A 51 -9.00 1.22 1.58
C GLU A 51 -8.27 2.21 0.68
N PHE A 52 -7.47 3.10 1.26
CA PHE A 52 -6.69 4.10 0.53
C PHE A 52 -5.27 3.59 0.23
N ALA A 53 -4.64 2.96 1.22
CA ALA A 53 -3.29 2.39 1.13
C ALA A 53 -2.27 3.28 0.38
N THR A 54 -2.32 4.59 0.61
CA THR A 54 -1.53 5.59 -0.13
C THR A 54 -0.64 6.39 0.82
N GLU A 55 0.60 6.65 0.40
CA GLU A 55 1.53 7.51 1.12
C GLU A 55 1.72 8.83 0.38
N LEU A 56 1.53 9.94 1.10
CA LEU A 56 1.77 11.29 0.60
C LEU A 56 3.03 11.83 1.25
N ALA A 57 3.99 12.27 0.43
CA ALA A 57 5.30 12.67 0.90
C ALA A 57 5.66 14.10 0.45
N TRP A 58 6.12 14.92 1.38
CA TRP A 58 6.66 16.26 1.09
C TRP A 58 8.14 16.32 1.46
N GLU A 59 8.94 16.88 0.55
CA GLU A 59 10.34 17.20 0.81
C GLU A 59 10.45 18.43 1.71
N ILE A 60 11.31 18.35 2.72
CA ILE A 60 11.53 19.44 3.66
C ILE A 60 12.97 19.48 4.17
N ASP A 61 13.52 20.68 4.31
CA ASP A 61 14.81 20.88 4.96
C ASP A 61 14.70 20.70 6.48
N ARG A 62 15.73 20.17 7.12
CA ARG A 62 15.80 20.05 8.60
C ARG A 62 15.55 21.38 9.32
N LYS A 63 16.01 22.51 8.75
CA LYS A 63 15.80 23.86 9.29
C LYS A 63 14.35 24.31 9.15
N ALA A 64 13.74 24.10 7.98
CA ALA A 64 12.34 24.42 7.73
C ALA A 64 11.43 23.57 8.63
N LEU A 65 11.69 22.26 8.75
CA LEU A 65 10.97 21.38 9.65
C LEU A 65 10.96 21.90 11.10
N HIS A 66 12.10 22.40 11.60
CA HIS A 66 12.16 23.00 12.93
C HIS A 66 11.24 24.22 13.07
N GLN A 67 11.19 25.10 12.05
CA GLN A 67 10.30 26.25 12.03
C GLN A 67 8.83 25.83 12.00
N HIS A 68 8.46 24.87 11.14
CA HIS A 68 7.08 24.38 11.07
C HIS A 68 6.62 23.71 12.36
N ARG A 69 7.52 23.04 13.10
CA ARG A 69 7.22 22.49 14.44
C ARG A 69 6.97 23.58 15.48
N LEU A 70 7.75 24.66 15.46
CA LEU A 70 7.56 25.82 16.35
C LEU A 70 6.25 26.56 16.06
N GLN A 71 5.94 26.75 14.77
CA GLN A 71 4.73 27.43 14.31
C GLN A 71 3.47 26.54 14.34
N ARG A 72 3.63 25.24 14.60
CA ARG A 72 2.57 24.23 14.52
C ARG A 72 1.85 24.26 13.18
N THR A 73 2.61 24.34 12.10
CA THR A 73 2.06 24.33 10.74
C THR A 73 1.27 23.03 10.55
N PRO A 74 -0.04 23.10 10.28
CA PRO A 74 -0.86 21.91 10.13
C PRO A 74 -0.69 21.28 8.75
N ILE A 75 -0.81 19.95 8.70
CA ILE A 75 -1.11 19.23 7.46
C ILE A 75 -2.62 19.04 7.43
N LYS A 76 -3.30 19.70 6.50
CA LYS A 76 -4.76 19.64 6.38
C LYS A 76 -5.13 18.57 5.37
N LEU A 77 -5.79 17.51 5.82
CA LEU A 77 -6.39 16.51 4.96
C LEU A 77 -7.86 16.86 4.76
N GLN A 78 -8.32 16.82 3.52
CA GLN A 78 -9.70 17.05 3.14
C GLN A 78 -10.21 15.84 2.38
N CYS A 79 -11.31 15.28 2.86
CA CYS A 79 -11.94 14.11 2.27
C CYS A 79 -13.08 14.55 1.36
N PHE A 80 -13.10 14.04 0.14
CA PHE A 80 -14.09 14.33 -0.88
C PHE A 80 -14.80 13.08 -1.33
N ALA A 81 -16.10 13.20 -1.61
CA ALA A 81 -16.82 12.24 -2.44
C ALA A 81 -16.79 12.74 -3.88
N LEU A 82 -16.14 11.97 -4.76
CA LEU A 82 -16.07 12.20 -6.19
C LEU A 82 -17.20 11.42 -6.86
N ASP A 83 -18.01 12.10 -7.67
CA ASP A 83 -18.91 11.43 -8.62
C ASP A 83 -18.12 11.16 -9.91
N PRO A 84 -17.87 9.89 -10.29
CA PRO A 84 -17.08 9.56 -11.48
C PRO A 84 -17.78 9.93 -12.80
N VAL A 85 -19.10 10.15 -12.79
CA VAL A 85 -19.86 10.51 -14.00
C VAL A 85 -19.79 12.01 -14.27
N THR A 86 -19.96 12.83 -13.22
CA THR A 86 -19.99 14.30 -13.33
C THR A 86 -18.66 14.95 -13.01
N SER A 87 -17.69 14.20 -12.50
CA SER A 87 -16.42 14.68 -11.93
C SER A 87 -16.59 15.71 -10.80
N ALA A 88 -17.80 15.78 -10.21
CA ALA A 88 -18.09 16.69 -9.12
C ALA A 88 -17.44 16.19 -7.82
N LYS A 89 -16.67 17.07 -7.16
CA LYS A 89 -16.08 16.81 -5.84
C LYS A 89 -16.90 17.47 -4.74
N GLU A 90 -17.43 16.65 -3.84
CA GLU A 90 -18.22 17.06 -2.70
C GLU A 90 -17.37 16.96 -1.42
N THR A 91 -17.16 18.05 -0.69
CA THR A 91 -16.42 17.98 0.59
C THR A 91 -17.24 17.23 1.65
N ILE A 92 -16.63 16.18 2.21
CA ILE A 92 -17.24 15.37 3.28
C ILE A 92 -16.78 15.84 4.65
N GLY A 93 -15.51 16.16 4.80
CA GLY A 93 -14.95 16.61 6.07
C GLY A 93 -13.45 16.79 5.95
N TYR A 94 -12.80 17.09 7.07
CA TYR A 94 -11.36 17.31 7.12
C TYR A 94 -10.73 16.75 8.40
N ILE A 95 -9.43 16.50 8.33
CA ILE A 95 -8.58 16.10 9.46
C ILE A 95 -7.38 17.05 9.48
N VAL A 96 -6.95 17.46 10.67
CA VAL A 96 -5.79 18.31 10.85
C VAL A 96 -4.73 17.52 11.60
N LEU A 97 -3.59 17.30 10.96
CA LEU A 97 -2.43 16.66 11.58
C LEU A 97 -1.40 17.72 11.97
N ASP A 98 -0.72 17.49 13.09
CA ASP A 98 0.33 18.38 13.61
C ASP A 98 1.69 17.71 13.43
N LEU A 99 2.62 18.41 12.76
CA LEU A 99 3.99 17.96 12.53
C LEU A 99 4.78 17.65 13.80
N ARG A 100 4.40 18.19 14.96
CA ARG A 100 5.05 17.83 16.23
C ARG A 100 4.91 16.36 16.58
N THR A 101 3.89 15.70 16.03
CA THR A 101 3.68 14.26 16.21
C THR A 101 4.55 13.42 15.28
N ALA A 102 5.07 13.99 14.18
CA ALA A 102 5.96 13.29 13.28
C ALA A 102 7.32 13.02 13.96
N GLN A 103 7.77 11.78 13.91
CA GLN A 103 9.07 11.34 14.43
C GLN A 103 9.77 10.50 13.36
N GLU A 104 11.10 10.41 13.43
CA GLU A 104 11.89 9.56 12.54
C GLU A 104 11.61 8.06 12.77
N THR A 105 11.09 7.70 13.94
CA THR A 105 10.59 6.35 14.22
C THR A 105 9.19 6.18 13.67
N LYS A 106 8.96 5.09 12.94
CA LYS A 106 7.61 4.70 12.46
C LYS A 106 6.65 4.62 13.63
N GLN A 107 5.68 5.52 13.66
CA GLN A 107 4.62 5.52 14.67
C GLN A 107 3.51 4.55 14.28
N ALA A 108 2.90 3.95 15.30
CA ALA A 108 1.69 3.17 15.10
C ALA A 108 0.59 4.06 14.48
N PRO A 109 -0.09 3.58 13.42
CA PRO A 109 -1.21 4.30 12.81
C PRO A 109 -2.33 4.57 13.82
N LYS A 110 -2.92 5.76 13.75
CA LYS A 110 -3.99 6.22 14.66
C LYS A 110 -5.26 6.51 13.89
N TRP A 111 -6.40 6.26 14.52
CA TRP A 111 -7.70 6.62 13.97
C TRP A 111 -8.02 8.10 14.22
N TYR A 112 -8.34 8.84 13.16
CA TYR A 112 -8.73 10.24 13.21
C TYR A 112 -10.16 10.39 12.70
N GLN A 113 -11.03 11.00 13.51
CA GLN A 113 -12.40 11.29 13.12
C GLN A 113 -12.45 12.47 12.14
N LEU A 114 -13.27 12.35 11.10
CA LEU A 114 -13.56 13.48 10.21
C LEU A 114 -14.25 14.60 10.98
N LEU A 115 -13.63 15.78 10.96
CA LEU A 115 -14.20 17.02 11.45
C LEU A 115 -15.14 17.61 10.39
N SER A 116 -16.18 18.31 10.86
CA SER A 116 -17.23 18.86 10.00
C SER A 116 -17.83 17.81 9.05
N ASN A 117 -18.00 16.57 9.56
CA ASN A 117 -18.50 15.46 8.77
C ASN A 117 -19.90 15.75 8.22
N LYS A 118 -20.03 15.75 6.90
CA LYS A 118 -21.30 15.88 6.19
C LYS A 118 -22.25 14.73 6.51
N TYR A 119 -21.71 13.56 6.81
CA TYR A 119 -22.48 12.38 7.22
C TYR A 119 -22.76 12.43 8.72
N THR A 120 -23.68 13.30 9.14
CA THR A 120 -23.95 13.58 10.57
C THR A 120 -24.33 12.37 11.42
N LYS A 121 -24.86 11.31 10.81
CA LYS A 121 -25.21 10.04 11.49
C LYS A 121 -24.03 9.08 11.65
N PHE A 122 -22.92 9.36 10.98
CA PHE A 122 -21.76 8.47 10.88
C PHE A 122 -20.55 9.12 11.55
N LYS A 123 -19.87 8.36 12.41
CA LYS A 123 -18.59 8.77 13.01
C LYS A 123 -17.45 8.28 12.14
N SER A 124 -17.41 8.77 10.90
CA SER A 124 -16.41 8.36 9.92
C SER A 124 -15.00 8.71 10.40
N GLU A 125 -14.11 7.74 10.36
CA GLU A 125 -12.73 7.84 10.84
C GLU A 125 -11.78 7.29 9.78
N ILE A 126 -10.57 7.82 9.71
CA ILE A 126 -9.50 7.33 8.82
C ILE A 126 -8.27 7.00 9.67
N GLN A 127 -7.67 5.85 9.43
CA GLN A 127 -6.43 5.42 10.03
C GLN A 127 -5.25 6.04 9.29
N ILE A 128 -4.44 6.81 10.01
CA ILE A 128 -3.34 7.58 9.45
C ILE A 128 -2.09 7.42 10.33
N SER A 129 -0.93 7.26 9.71
CA SER A 129 0.38 7.41 10.34
C SER A 129 1.15 8.58 9.74
N ILE A 130 1.97 9.24 10.56
CA ILE A 130 2.88 10.29 10.13
C ILE A 130 4.29 9.94 10.59
N ALA A 131 5.25 10.01 9.68
CA ALA A 131 6.65 9.71 9.92
C ALA A 131 7.55 10.74 9.23
N LEU A 132 8.79 10.84 9.72
CA LEU A 132 9.86 11.56 9.06
C LEU A 132 10.85 10.53 8.52
N GLU A 133 11.18 10.62 7.24
CA GLU A 133 12.19 9.77 6.63
C GLU A 133 13.36 10.63 6.13
N THR A 134 14.56 10.07 6.15
CA THR A 134 15.73 10.69 5.51
C THR A 134 15.78 10.23 4.06
N ASP A 135 15.97 11.15 3.11
CA ASP A 135 16.24 10.82 1.70
C ASP A 135 17.69 10.30 1.53
N THR A 136 18.04 9.28 2.31
CA THR A 136 19.23 8.48 2.06
C THR A 136 18.80 7.31 1.23
N LYS A 137 19.08 7.36 -0.08
CA LYS A 137 19.13 6.14 -0.90
C LYS A 137 19.87 5.08 -0.10
N PRO A 138 19.33 3.85 0.06
CA PRO A 138 20.13 2.77 0.62
C PRO A 138 21.46 2.74 -0.15
N PRO A 139 22.61 2.56 0.52
CA PRO A 139 23.87 2.42 -0.17
C PRO A 139 23.64 1.39 -1.26
N VAL A 140 23.76 1.81 -2.53
CA VAL A 140 23.90 0.85 -3.60
C VAL A 140 25.14 0.07 -3.21
N ASP A 141 24.94 -1.15 -2.68
CA ASP A 141 25.99 -2.12 -2.55
C ASP A 141 26.53 -2.26 -3.95
N SER A 142 27.62 -1.54 -4.21
CA SER A 142 28.35 -1.63 -5.45
C SER A 142 28.77 -3.07 -5.50
N PHE A 143 28.02 -3.85 -6.26
CA PHE A 143 28.30 -5.24 -6.52
C PHE A 143 29.65 -5.26 -7.22
N LYS A 144 30.72 -5.31 -6.43
CA LYS A 144 32.05 -5.62 -6.90
C LYS A 144 31.98 -7.08 -7.28
N ALA A 145 31.69 -7.34 -8.55
CA ALA A 145 32.03 -8.60 -9.18
C ALA A 145 33.51 -8.86 -8.83
N LYS A 146 33.77 -9.87 -8.02
CA LYS A 146 35.13 -10.40 -7.87
C LYS A 146 35.59 -10.73 -9.29
N GLY A 147 36.69 -10.11 -9.72
CA GLY A 147 37.23 -10.29 -11.06
C GLY A 147 37.31 -11.77 -11.40
N ALA A 148 36.77 -12.13 -12.57
CA ALA A 148 36.97 -13.46 -13.11
C ALA A 148 38.47 -13.72 -13.23
N PRO A 149 38.97 -14.93 -12.88
CA PRO A 149 40.35 -15.31 -13.16
C PRO A 149 40.64 -15.12 -14.65
N PRO A 150 41.83 -14.61 -15.03
CA PRO A 150 42.22 -14.52 -16.43
C PRO A 150 42.09 -15.90 -17.09
N ARG A 151 41.27 -16.01 -18.15
CA ARG A 151 41.28 -17.20 -19.01
C ARG A 151 42.44 -17.03 -19.99
N ASP A 152 43.51 -17.80 -19.78
CA ASP A 152 44.58 -17.93 -20.75
C ASP A 152 44.00 -18.49 -22.06
N GLY A 153 44.10 -17.68 -23.12
CA GLY A 153 43.75 -18.09 -24.47
C GLY A 153 44.77 -19.09 -25.00
N LYS A 154 44.29 -20.27 -25.39
CA LYS A 154 44.92 -21.05 -26.45
C LYS A 154 43.90 -21.25 -27.55
N GLU A 155 44.05 -20.45 -28.60
CA GLU A 155 43.60 -20.79 -29.93
C GLU A 155 44.23 -22.13 -30.33
N ILE A 156 43.40 -23.11 -30.69
CA ILE A 156 43.82 -24.15 -31.61
C ILE A 156 42.79 -24.19 -32.73
N SER A 157 43.32 -23.87 -33.89
CA SER A 157 42.71 -23.80 -35.20
C SER A 157 42.42 -25.18 -35.77
N SER A 158 41.61 -25.15 -36.84
CA SER A 158 41.64 -26.08 -37.97
C SER A 158 40.68 -27.27 -37.96
N ASN A 159 39.52 -26.97 -38.55
CA ASN A 159 38.97 -27.61 -39.76
C ASN A 159 38.22 -28.95 -39.66
N ARG A 160 36.93 -28.80 -39.99
CA ARG A 160 36.16 -29.55 -41.00
C ARG A 160 35.83 -31.00 -40.68
N CYS A 161 34.52 -31.26 -40.54
CA CYS A 161 33.76 -32.29 -41.29
C CYS A 161 32.27 -32.09 -40.94
N HIS A 162 31.49 -31.59 -41.89
CA HIS A 162 30.54 -32.33 -42.73
C HIS A 162 29.21 -32.67 -42.04
N VAL A 163 28.15 -32.04 -42.54
CA VAL A 163 26.74 -32.26 -42.21
C VAL A 163 26.21 -33.44 -43.02
N LEU A 164 25.23 -34.14 -42.42
CA LEU A 164 24.02 -34.81 -42.97
C LEU A 164 23.88 -36.30 -42.51
N PRO A 165 22.68 -36.90 -42.56
CA PRO A 165 21.63 -36.87 -41.52
C PRO A 165 21.16 -38.32 -41.18
N ILE A 166 19.93 -38.48 -40.64
CA ILE A 166 19.16 -39.74 -40.49
C ILE A 166 19.49 -40.45 -39.16
N ALA A 167 18.56 -40.97 -38.34
CA ALA A 167 17.18 -41.39 -38.52
C ALA A 167 16.36 -41.22 -37.23
N SER A 168 15.06 -41.06 -37.43
CA SER A 168 13.99 -41.36 -36.47
C SER A 168 14.17 -42.70 -35.77
N TYR A 169 14.03 -42.74 -34.45
CA TYR A 169 13.62 -43.93 -33.71
C TYR A 169 12.68 -43.54 -32.57
N GLN A 170 11.39 -43.80 -32.79
CA GLN A 170 10.40 -43.93 -31.74
C GLN A 170 10.59 -45.30 -31.08
N ALA A 171 10.56 -45.35 -29.75
CA ALA A 171 10.05 -46.51 -29.04
C ALA A 171 9.48 -46.07 -27.69
N GLN A 172 8.29 -46.56 -27.46
CA GLN A 172 7.31 -46.22 -26.43
C GLN A 172 7.44 -47.17 -25.23
N GLN A 173 6.54 -46.97 -24.26
CA GLN A 173 6.11 -47.88 -23.18
C GLN A 173 6.80 -47.63 -21.82
N ASP A 174 6.12 -47.67 -20.68
CA ASP A 174 4.72 -47.89 -20.33
C ASP A 174 4.51 -47.39 -18.88
N VAL A 175 3.25 -47.10 -18.56
CA VAL A 175 2.60 -46.73 -17.27
C VAL A 175 2.89 -47.72 -16.11
N PRO A 176 2.62 -47.44 -14.80
CA PRO A 176 1.37 -46.89 -14.20
C PRO A 176 1.59 -45.85 -13.07
N SER A 177 0.70 -44.93 -12.70
CA SER A 177 -0.74 -44.94 -12.33
C SER A 177 -1.10 -45.72 -11.06
N SER A 178 -1.20 -45.00 -9.94
CA SER A 178 -1.98 -45.32 -8.72
C SER A 178 -1.85 -44.08 -7.81
N SER A 179 -2.84 -43.24 -7.49
CA SER A 179 -4.26 -43.37 -7.13
C SER A 179 -4.54 -44.19 -5.88
N CYS A 180 -4.78 -43.48 -4.77
CA CYS A 180 -5.92 -43.64 -3.83
C CYS A 180 -5.87 -42.43 -2.87
N ALA A 181 -6.80 -41.47 -2.88
CA ALA A 181 -8.24 -41.55 -2.56
C ALA A 181 -8.49 -42.06 -1.13
N TYR A 182 -8.96 -41.17 -0.24
CA TYR A 182 -9.88 -41.36 0.90
C TYR A 182 -10.08 -39.95 1.51
N SER A 183 -11.26 -39.43 1.87
CA SER A 183 -12.63 -39.92 1.83
C SER A 183 -13.56 -38.69 1.92
N VAL A 184 -14.64 -38.70 1.13
CA VAL A 184 -15.82 -37.84 1.30
C VAL A 184 -16.93 -38.76 1.76
N SER A 185 -17.61 -38.42 2.85
CA SER A 185 -19.03 -38.70 3.15
C SER A 185 -19.27 -38.51 4.65
N ALA A 186 -20.42 -38.13 5.18
CA ALA A 186 -21.63 -37.45 4.73
C ALA A 186 -22.58 -37.55 5.96
N LEU A 187 -23.39 -36.51 6.21
CA LEU A 187 -24.68 -36.56 6.93
C LEU A 187 -24.59 -36.93 8.44
N ASP A 188 -25.42 -36.43 9.37
CA ASP A 188 -26.84 -36.15 9.30
C ASP A 188 -27.25 -35.19 10.44
N SER A 189 -28.37 -34.53 10.18
CA SER A 189 -29.31 -33.77 11.00
C SER A 189 -29.30 -33.98 12.53
N ALA A 190 -29.55 -32.89 13.27
CA ALA A 190 -30.54 -32.88 14.36
C ALA A 190 -30.96 -31.46 14.78
N ILE A 191 -32.27 -31.27 14.70
CA ILE A 191 -33.09 -30.21 15.27
C ILE A 191 -33.00 -30.22 16.80
N SER A 192 -32.90 -29.05 17.44
CA SER A 192 -33.43 -28.86 18.79
C SER A 192 -33.89 -27.41 19.02
N LEU A 193 -35.18 -27.21 18.80
CA LEU A 193 -35.99 -26.09 19.28
C LEU A 193 -36.77 -26.58 20.51
N ARG A 194 -36.52 -25.96 21.67
CA ARG A 194 -37.38 -25.75 22.87
C ARG A 194 -36.44 -25.54 24.07
N SER A 195 -36.67 -24.59 24.97
CA SER A 195 -37.93 -24.29 25.63
C SER A 195 -37.94 -22.88 26.26
N PRO A 196 -39.12 -22.39 26.69
CA PRO A 196 -39.31 -21.09 27.34
C PRO A 196 -39.17 -21.17 28.87
N ALA A 197 -38.93 -20.04 29.53
CA ALA A 197 -39.29 -19.84 30.93
C ALA A 197 -39.59 -18.36 31.21
N SER A 198 -40.78 -18.16 31.77
CA SER A 198 -41.36 -16.91 32.27
C SER A 198 -40.98 -16.68 33.75
N PHE A 199 -41.28 -15.48 34.27
CA PHE A 199 -41.17 -14.88 35.62
C PHE A 199 -40.08 -13.78 35.69
N ARG A 200 -40.36 -12.51 36.02
CA ARG A 200 -41.41 -11.86 36.82
C ARG A 200 -41.78 -10.50 36.23
#